data_AF-A0A2N6IGY1-F1
#
_entry.id   AF-A0A2N6IGY1-F1
#
_cell.length_a   1.000
_cell.length_b   1.000
_cell.length_c   1.000
_cell.angle_alpha   90.00
_cell.angle_beta   90.00
_cell.angle_gamma   90.00
#
_symmetry.space_group_name_H-M   'P 1'
#
loop_
_entity.id
_entity.type
_entity.pdbx_description
1 polymer ?
#
loop_
_entity_poly.entity_id
_entity_poly.type
_entity_poly.pdbx_seq_one_letter_code
_entity_poly.pdbx_strand_id
1 'polypeptide(L)'
;MKYSNVWKFKQAQPIEDTNATERIFTQAEHFAADQCQRLVQIINESAQIANKSENLKTRRSRLGVAQDRLTELKNLTAQHSFLSLTSLDKFESGLMTLAAEIKHQEDNAYPNYDLYKHLTYQVPMRLSTPVRLLALHGIVFDDLPNFPPAMVVGESEGKWVPHSFTFRELGIDVNYESDNLIPSDIGKIPPDGGDFLNFLIAFRAILEADHSMDYRIMEIREILLRPEWLDIVERLGQSDDDIIDQFFPQFLKTIPKLGRESIESMLRAGLSSPAVIEEAPDHILLTMKGVGPSILRSIRARCSEITVDRHLDRLDLVER
;
A
#
# COMPACT_ATOMS: atom_id res chain seq x y z
N MET A 1 2.66 -25.95 1.84
CA MET A 1 2.66 -27.39 2.21
C MET A 1 2.54 -27.46 3.73
N LYS A 2 1.45 -28.01 4.30
CA LYS A 2 1.22 -28.01 5.76
C LYS A 2 2.00 -29.16 6.41
N TYR A 3 3.11 -28.87 7.08
CA TYR A 3 3.87 -29.87 7.84
C TYR A 3 3.14 -30.25 9.13
N SER A 4 2.48 -31.41 9.11
CA SER A 4 2.00 -32.10 10.31
C SER A 4 3.03 -33.16 10.72
N ASN A 5 4.10 -32.75 11.37
CA ASN A 5 5.03 -33.67 12.02
C ASN A 5 4.90 -33.49 13.53
N VAL A 6 3.84 -34.08 14.10
CA VAL A 6 3.70 -34.25 15.55
C VAL A 6 4.60 -35.40 15.97
N TRP A 7 5.49 -35.22 16.95
CA TRP A 7 6.20 -36.36 17.54
C TRP A 7 5.18 -37.36 18.09
N LYS A 8 5.32 -38.63 17.72
CA LYS A 8 4.74 -39.75 18.46
C LYS A 8 5.91 -40.50 19.08
N PHE A 9 5.96 -40.58 20.41
CA PHE A 9 6.83 -41.53 21.07
C PHE A 9 6.40 -42.94 20.67
N LYS A 10 7.31 -43.74 20.11
CA LYS A 10 7.23 -45.18 20.31
C LYS A 10 7.86 -45.44 21.67
N GLN A 11 7.08 -45.94 22.62
CA GLN A 11 7.66 -46.72 23.71
C GLN A 11 8.54 -47.78 23.06
N ALA A 12 9.74 -47.98 23.59
CA ALA A 12 10.67 -48.98 23.09
C ALA A 12 9.91 -50.29 22.87
N GLN A 13 9.94 -50.82 21.64
CA GLN A 13 9.48 -52.18 21.41
C GLN A 13 10.34 -53.07 22.31
N PRO A 14 9.73 -53.98 23.08
CA PRO A 14 10.51 -54.90 23.88
C PRO A 14 11.44 -55.64 22.92
N ILE A 15 12.73 -55.52 23.17
CA ILE A 15 13.73 -56.32 22.47
C ILE A 15 13.33 -57.76 22.76
N GLU A 16 13.02 -58.54 21.73
CA GLU A 16 12.90 -59.99 21.82
C GLU A 16 14.29 -60.54 22.14
N ASP A 17 14.69 -60.39 23.39
CA ASP A 17 15.79 -61.10 24.00
C ASP A 17 15.15 -62.11 24.94
N THR A 18 15.30 -63.39 24.60
CA THR A 18 14.67 -64.55 25.25
C THR A 18 15.16 -64.81 26.69
N ASN A 19 15.61 -63.78 27.42
CA ASN A 19 15.86 -63.75 28.86
C ASN A 19 15.84 -62.30 29.43
N ALA A 20 14.97 -61.42 28.96
CA ALA A 20 14.84 -60.07 29.51
C ALA A 20 13.92 -60.05 30.74
N THR A 21 14.51 -60.02 31.94
CA THR A 21 13.83 -59.57 33.16
C THR A 21 13.15 -58.23 32.87
N GLU A 22 11.83 -58.12 33.05
CA GLU A 22 11.11 -56.83 32.95
C GLU A 22 11.84 -55.80 33.81
N ARG A 23 12.53 -54.84 33.16
CA ARG A 23 13.22 -53.77 33.87
C ARG A 23 12.15 -52.89 34.53
N ILE A 24 12.01 -53.03 35.84
CA ILE A 24 11.18 -52.14 36.65
C ILE A 24 11.92 -50.80 36.73
N PHE A 25 11.31 -49.74 36.18
CA PHE A 25 11.85 -48.39 36.29
C PHE A 25 11.73 -47.88 37.73
N THR A 26 12.77 -47.19 38.18
CA THR A 26 12.76 -46.49 39.46
C THR A 26 11.82 -45.26 39.41
N GLN A 27 11.40 -44.78 40.58
CA GLN A 27 10.61 -43.56 40.69
C GLN A 27 11.31 -42.33 40.06
N ALA A 28 12.65 -42.27 40.14
CA ALA A 28 13.45 -41.23 39.52
C ALA A 28 13.44 -41.31 37.97
N GLU A 29 13.47 -42.54 37.42
CA GLU A 29 13.38 -42.76 35.97
C GLU A 29 11.98 -42.41 35.43
N HIS A 30 10.92 -42.74 36.18
CA HIS A 30 9.56 -42.29 35.86
C HIS A 30 9.44 -40.76 35.86
N PHE A 31 9.99 -40.10 36.89
CA PHE A 31 9.99 -38.64 36.95
C PHE A 31 10.73 -38.00 35.77
N ALA A 32 11.91 -38.52 35.41
CA ALA A 32 12.66 -38.04 34.25
C ALA A 32 11.91 -38.25 32.92
N ALA A 33 11.23 -39.38 32.75
CA ALA A 33 10.40 -39.65 31.58
C ALA A 33 9.22 -38.66 31.47
N ASP A 34 8.54 -38.36 32.57
CA ASP A 34 7.44 -37.39 32.61
C ASP A 34 7.92 -35.97 32.25
N GLN A 35 9.10 -35.56 32.73
CA GLN A 35 9.71 -34.27 32.36
C GLN A 35 10.03 -34.21 30.86
N CYS A 36 10.64 -35.26 30.31
CA CYS A 36 10.87 -35.39 28.88
C CYS A 36 9.56 -35.27 28.07
N GLN A 37 8.50 -35.94 28.51
CA GLN A 37 7.22 -35.90 27.81
C GLN A 37 6.61 -34.49 27.80
N ARG A 38 6.70 -33.77 28.92
CA ARG A 38 6.25 -32.36 28.99
C ARG A 38 7.06 -31.46 28.06
N LEU A 39 8.39 -31.60 28.04
CA LEU A 39 9.24 -30.83 27.14
C LEU A 39 8.88 -31.10 25.68
N VAL A 40 8.68 -32.37 25.30
CA VAL A 40 8.26 -32.71 23.94
C VAL A 40 6.91 -32.09 23.59
N GLN A 41 5.95 -32.07 24.51
CA GLN A 41 4.67 -31.41 24.26
C GLN A 41 4.86 -29.92 23.97
N ILE A 42 5.61 -29.20 24.82
CA ILE A 42 5.86 -27.76 24.68
C ILE A 42 6.59 -27.45 23.36
N ILE A 43 7.58 -28.27 23.01
CA ILE A 43 8.34 -28.15 21.76
C ILE A 43 7.41 -28.27 20.56
N ASN A 44 6.55 -29.30 20.53
CA ASN A 44 5.62 -29.53 19.42
C ASN A 44 4.59 -28.41 19.29
N GLU A 45 3.98 -28.00 20.40
CA GLU A 45 2.99 -26.91 20.41
C GLU A 45 3.62 -25.62 19.91
N SER A 46 4.81 -25.28 20.41
CA SER A 46 5.52 -24.06 20.02
C SER A 46 5.92 -24.09 18.54
N ALA A 47 6.47 -25.21 18.05
CA ALA A 47 6.81 -25.38 16.63
C ALA A 47 5.57 -25.31 15.72
N GLN A 48 4.43 -25.86 16.15
CA GLN A 48 3.18 -25.77 15.38
C GLN A 48 2.64 -24.34 15.32
N ILE A 49 2.66 -23.61 16.44
CA ILE A 49 2.24 -22.20 16.44
C ILE A 49 3.18 -21.40 15.53
N ALA A 50 4.49 -21.63 15.60
CA ALA A 50 5.47 -20.97 14.74
C ALA A 50 5.27 -21.27 13.24
N ASN A 51 4.80 -22.47 12.90
CA ASN A 51 4.54 -22.86 11.52
C ASN A 51 3.20 -22.33 10.98
N LYS A 52 2.19 -22.15 11.84
CA LYS A 52 0.82 -21.76 11.43
C LYS A 52 0.52 -20.27 11.55
N SER A 53 1.28 -19.54 12.37
CA SER A 53 1.05 -18.11 12.58
C SER A 53 1.37 -17.30 11.32
N GLU A 54 0.52 -16.33 10.98
CA GLU A 54 0.78 -15.35 9.92
C GLU A 54 1.63 -14.18 10.42
N ASN A 55 1.62 -13.91 11.72
CA ASN A 55 2.42 -12.86 12.36
C ASN A 55 3.88 -13.32 12.59
N LEU A 56 4.85 -12.66 11.95
CA LEU A 56 6.28 -13.01 11.98
C LEU A 56 6.87 -12.99 13.39
N LYS A 57 6.52 -12.00 14.21
CA LYS A 57 6.99 -11.88 15.60
C LYS A 57 6.58 -13.09 16.44
N THR A 58 5.34 -13.55 16.27
CA THR A 58 4.83 -14.75 16.93
C THR A 58 5.55 -16.00 16.42
N ARG A 59 5.82 -16.10 15.11
CA ARG A 59 6.60 -17.21 14.54
C ARG A 59 7.98 -17.30 15.16
N ARG A 60 8.72 -16.18 15.18
CA ARG A 60 10.06 -16.09 15.76
C ARG A 60 10.08 -16.44 17.24
N SER A 61 9.19 -15.83 18.02
CA SER A 61 9.11 -16.09 19.46
C SER A 61 8.85 -17.57 19.75
N ARG A 62 7.93 -18.20 19.04
CA ARG A 62 7.56 -19.60 19.25
C ARG A 62 8.62 -20.57 18.73
N LEU A 63 9.34 -20.23 17.66
CA LEU A 63 10.51 -20.98 17.23
C LEU A 63 11.61 -20.95 18.31
N GLY A 64 11.88 -19.79 18.90
CA GLY A 64 12.84 -19.66 20.00
C GLY A 64 12.50 -20.55 21.20
N VAL A 65 11.22 -20.53 21.64
CA VAL A 65 10.74 -21.42 22.71
C VAL A 65 10.95 -22.90 22.36
N ALA A 66 10.68 -23.30 21.11
CA ALA A 66 10.89 -24.68 20.68
C ALA A 66 12.38 -25.09 20.72
N GLN A 67 13.28 -24.20 20.30
CA GLN A 67 14.73 -24.43 20.31
C GLN A 67 15.32 -24.50 21.72
N ASP A 68 14.90 -23.59 22.61
CA ASP A 68 15.35 -23.56 24.01
C ASP A 68 14.95 -24.87 24.73
N ARG A 69 13.68 -25.28 24.57
CA ARG A 69 13.18 -26.51 25.19
C ARG A 69 13.77 -27.78 24.56
N LEU A 70 14.10 -27.75 23.27
CA LEU A 70 14.83 -28.86 22.64
C LEU A 70 16.23 -29.02 23.25
N THR A 71 16.91 -27.92 23.53
CA THR A 71 18.22 -27.94 24.20
C THR A 71 18.11 -28.52 25.61
N GLU A 72 17.08 -28.12 26.36
CA GLU A 72 16.78 -28.70 27.68
C GLU A 72 16.49 -30.20 27.60
N LEU A 73 15.71 -30.64 26.62
CA LEU A 73 15.41 -32.05 26.38
C LEU A 73 16.68 -32.86 26.09
N LYS A 74 17.57 -32.35 25.22
CA LYS A 74 18.85 -33.00 24.91
C LYS A 74 19.69 -33.20 26.17
N ASN A 75 19.82 -32.15 26.98
CA ASN A 75 20.56 -32.21 28.25
C ASN A 75 19.99 -33.27 29.20
N LEU A 76 18.67 -33.33 29.33
CA LEU A 76 18.02 -34.30 30.21
C LEU A 76 18.21 -35.73 29.69
N THR A 77 18.11 -35.97 28.38
CA THR A 77 18.38 -37.30 27.80
C THR A 77 19.84 -37.72 27.90
N ALA A 78 20.80 -36.79 27.85
CA ALA A 78 22.21 -37.10 28.06
C ALA A 78 22.52 -37.52 29.50
N GLN A 79 21.75 -37.04 30.49
CA GLN A 79 21.87 -37.41 31.89
C GLN A 79 21.21 -38.77 32.21
N HIS A 80 20.38 -39.29 31.30
CA HIS A 80 19.54 -40.45 31.52
C HIS A 80 19.70 -41.47 30.38
N SER A 81 20.66 -42.40 30.53
CA SER A 81 21.02 -43.39 29.50
C SER A 81 19.91 -44.36 29.07
N PHE A 82 18.81 -44.44 29.82
CA PHE A 82 17.63 -45.23 29.45
C PHE A 82 16.71 -44.52 28.44
N LEU A 83 16.94 -43.24 28.18
CA LEU A 83 16.20 -42.43 27.22
C LEU A 83 16.99 -42.28 25.92
N SER A 84 16.30 -42.35 24.79
CA SER A 84 16.89 -42.10 23.47
C SER A 84 15.95 -41.29 22.58
N LEU A 85 16.51 -40.33 21.85
CA LEU A 85 15.78 -39.47 20.93
C LEU A 85 15.87 -40.03 19.51
N THR A 86 14.91 -40.85 19.12
CA THR A 86 14.94 -41.61 17.85
C THR A 86 14.61 -40.80 16.60
N SER A 87 14.05 -39.59 16.75
CA SER A 87 13.62 -38.73 15.63
C SER A 87 14.23 -37.32 15.71
N LEU A 88 15.33 -37.16 16.44
CA LEU A 88 15.95 -35.88 16.69
C LEU A 88 16.36 -35.17 15.38
N ASP A 89 17.17 -35.83 14.57
CA ASP A 89 17.73 -35.24 13.33
C ASP A 89 16.65 -34.73 12.37
N LYS A 90 15.56 -35.50 12.23
CA LYS A 90 14.42 -35.12 11.39
C LYS A 90 13.72 -33.88 11.91
N PHE A 91 13.55 -33.78 13.24
CA PHE A 91 12.91 -32.63 13.86
C PHE A 91 13.79 -31.38 13.80
N GLU A 92 15.09 -31.52 14.07
CA GLU A 92 16.06 -30.41 13.95
C GLU A 92 16.13 -29.88 12.53
N SER A 93 16.12 -30.77 11.54
CA SER A 93 16.04 -30.38 10.13
C SER A 93 14.77 -29.57 9.85
N GLY A 94 13.62 -29.99 10.39
CA GLY A 94 12.36 -29.26 10.25
C GLY A 94 12.38 -27.88 10.92
N LEU A 95 12.99 -27.74 12.09
CA LEU A 95 13.17 -26.44 12.75
C LEU A 95 14.14 -25.54 11.98
N MET A 96 15.21 -26.11 11.42
CA MET A 96 16.16 -25.36 10.59
C MET A 96 15.50 -24.84 9.31
N THR A 97 14.66 -25.64 8.65
CA THR A 97 13.87 -25.18 7.50
C THR A 97 12.92 -24.05 7.90
N LEU A 98 12.17 -24.21 9.00
CA LEU A 98 11.26 -23.18 9.50
C LEU A 98 12.01 -21.88 9.88
N ALA A 99 13.21 -22.01 10.47
CA ALA A 99 14.07 -20.86 10.78
C ALA A 99 14.54 -20.15 9.51
N ALA A 100 14.95 -20.90 8.49
CA ALA A 100 15.34 -20.33 7.20
C ALA A 100 14.16 -19.65 6.49
N GLU A 101 12.96 -20.21 6.56
CA GLU A 101 11.73 -19.59 6.03
C GLU A 101 11.40 -18.28 6.75
N ILE A 102 11.46 -18.25 8.09
CA ILE A 102 11.23 -17.03 8.87
C ILE A 102 12.28 -15.99 8.52
N LYS A 103 13.56 -16.38 8.47
CA LYS A 103 14.65 -15.46 8.10
C LYS A 103 14.49 -14.93 6.69
N HIS A 104 14.14 -15.77 5.72
CA HIS A 104 13.89 -15.32 4.35
C HIS A 104 12.73 -14.33 4.27
N GLN A 105 11.67 -14.54 5.07
CA GLN A 105 10.58 -13.58 5.18
C GLN A 105 11.00 -12.29 5.88
N GLU A 106 11.84 -12.34 6.92
CA GLU A 106 12.43 -11.14 7.56
C GLU A 106 13.34 -10.37 6.59
N ASP A 107 14.18 -11.06 5.82
CA ASP A 107 15.08 -10.45 4.83
C ASP A 107 14.30 -9.80 3.68
N ASN A 108 13.14 -10.37 3.31
CA ASN A 108 12.22 -9.80 2.32
C ASN A 108 11.27 -8.75 2.90
N ALA A 109 11.05 -8.74 4.22
CA ALA A 109 10.18 -7.80 4.91
C ALA A 109 10.99 -6.59 5.34
N TYR A 110 10.87 -5.49 4.58
CA TYR A 110 11.47 -4.17 4.86
C TYR A 110 12.85 -4.25 5.56
N PRO A 111 13.95 -4.43 4.82
CA PRO A 111 15.28 -4.57 5.41
C PRO A 111 15.58 -3.43 6.39
N ASN A 112 16.14 -3.78 7.55
CA ASN A 112 16.39 -2.88 8.68
C ASN A 112 15.13 -2.37 9.40
N TYR A 113 14.06 -3.17 9.49
CA TYR A 113 12.85 -2.82 10.23
C TYR A 113 13.11 -2.44 11.70
N ASP A 114 14.19 -2.91 12.30
CA ASP A 114 14.64 -2.59 13.64
C ASP A 114 15.16 -1.15 13.78
N LEU A 115 15.51 -0.50 12.66
CA LEU A 115 15.85 0.93 12.60
C LEU A 115 14.61 1.83 12.45
N TYR A 116 13.45 1.25 12.18
CA TYR A 116 12.21 1.99 11.93
C TYR A 116 11.27 1.86 13.11
N LYS A 117 10.64 2.99 13.45
CA LYS A 117 9.60 3.07 14.48
C LYS A 117 8.27 2.58 13.94
N HIS A 118 7.95 2.99 12.72
CA HIS A 118 6.74 2.62 11.98
C HIS A 118 6.93 2.96 10.49
N LEU A 119 5.97 2.57 9.67
CA LEU A 119 5.79 3.05 8.30
C LEU A 119 4.66 4.08 8.27
N THR A 120 4.74 5.05 7.35
CA THR A 120 3.67 6.00 7.08
C THR A 120 3.30 5.95 5.60
N TYR A 121 2.01 5.91 5.30
CA TYR A 121 1.54 5.93 3.92
C TYR A 121 1.61 7.36 3.35
N GLN A 122 2.36 7.52 2.25
CA GLN A 122 2.51 8.79 1.55
C GLN A 122 1.90 8.71 0.16
N VAL A 123 1.13 9.74 -0.21
CA VAL A 123 0.48 9.87 -1.51
C VAL A 123 1.07 11.06 -2.27
N PRO A 124 1.05 11.05 -3.60
CA PRO A 124 1.46 12.21 -4.37
C PRO A 124 0.55 13.41 -4.06
N MET A 125 1.15 14.54 -3.71
CA MET A 125 0.44 15.79 -3.38
C MET A 125 0.22 16.59 -4.65
N ARG A 126 -0.83 16.24 -5.40
CA ARG A 126 -1.18 16.84 -6.69
C ARG A 126 -2.68 17.11 -6.81
N LEU A 127 -3.07 18.08 -7.64
CA LEU A 127 -4.47 18.41 -7.93
C LEU A 127 -5.23 17.23 -8.56
N SER A 128 -4.53 16.31 -9.22
CA SER A 128 -5.14 15.12 -9.82
C SER A 128 -5.32 13.96 -8.86
N THR A 129 -4.74 14.01 -7.65
CA THR A 129 -4.82 12.91 -6.67
C THR A 129 -6.24 12.83 -6.08
N PRO A 130 -6.98 11.71 -6.23
CA PRO A 130 -8.35 11.60 -5.73
C PRO A 130 -8.50 11.70 -4.20
N VAL A 131 -9.68 12.14 -3.72
CA VAL A 131 -9.98 12.26 -2.27
C VAL A 131 -9.74 10.94 -1.54
N ARG A 132 -10.17 9.83 -2.14
CA ARG A 132 -10.01 8.48 -1.55
C ARG A 132 -8.56 8.14 -1.23
N LEU A 133 -7.59 8.73 -1.94
CA LEU A 133 -6.17 8.56 -1.68
C LEU A 133 -5.62 9.56 -0.71
N LEU A 134 -6.00 10.84 -0.86
CA LEU A 134 -5.59 11.90 0.06
C LEU A 134 -5.97 11.55 1.51
N ALA A 135 -7.14 10.93 1.71
CA ALA A 135 -7.60 10.45 3.02
C ALA A 135 -6.71 9.34 3.65
N LEU A 136 -5.88 8.67 2.84
CA LEU A 136 -4.95 7.64 3.32
C LEU A 136 -3.58 8.22 3.69
N HIS A 137 -3.31 9.48 3.35
CA HIS A 137 -2.04 10.12 3.69
C HIS A 137 -1.84 10.16 5.20
N GLY A 138 -0.64 9.81 5.66
CA GLY A 138 -0.31 9.87 7.08
C GLY A 138 -0.76 8.65 7.89
N ILE A 139 -1.46 7.66 7.30
CA ILE A 139 -1.78 6.41 7.99
C ILE A 139 -0.49 5.74 8.46
N VAL A 140 -0.48 5.31 9.72
CA VAL A 140 0.67 4.68 10.37
C VAL A 140 0.49 3.17 10.42
N PHE A 141 1.58 2.43 10.15
CA PHE A 141 1.68 1.00 10.34
C PHE A 141 2.87 0.69 11.26
N ASP A 142 2.61 0.15 12.44
CA ASP A 142 3.60 -0.08 13.50
C ASP A 142 3.86 -1.56 13.82
N ASP A 143 3.14 -2.49 13.17
CA ASP A 143 3.30 -3.94 13.37
C ASP A 143 4.48 -4.53 12.58
N LEU A 144 5.64 -3.88 12.67
CA LEU A 144 6.88 -4.37 12.07
C LEU A 144 7.38 -5.64 12.82
N PRO A 145 7.94 -6.65 12.12
CA PRO A 145 8.34 -6.67 10.70
C PRO A 145 7.23 -7.17 9.75
N ASN A 146 5.96 -7.23 10.15
CA ASN A 146 4.93 -7.68 9.23
C ASN A 146 4.78 -6.69 8.07
N PHE A 147 4.26 -7.17 6.93
CA PHE A 147 3.99 -6.30 5.80
C PHE A 147 2.80 -5.39 6.12
N PRO A 148 2.86 -4.10 5.74
CA PRO A 148 1.68 -3.27 5.79
C PRO A 148 0.60 -3.84 4.86
N PRO A 149 -0.68 -3.53 5.10
CA PRO A 149 -1.74 -3.98 4.22
C PRO A 149 -1.48 -3.52 2.79
N ALA A 150 -1.73 -4.41 1.83
CA ALA A 150 -1.78 -4.03 0.43
C ALA A 150 -2.90 -3.00 0.26
N MET A 151 -2.52 -1.74 0.06
CA MET A 151 -3.49 -0.72 -0.30
C MET A 151 -4.04 -1.10 -1.67
N VAL A 152 -5.37 -0.99 -1.87
CA VAL A 152 -6.13 -1.52 -3.03
C VAL A 152 -5.86 -0.74 -4.33
N VAL A 153 -4.66 -0.19 -4.45
CA VAL A 153 -4.40 1.01 -5.20
C VAL A 153 -2.95 0.92 -5.66
N GLY A 154 -2.71 0.95 -6.98
CA GLY A 154 -1.41 0.59 -7.56
C GLY A 154 -0.22 1.38 -7.00
N GLU A 155 1.00 0.88 -7.21
CA GLU A 155 2.25 1.52 -6.74
C GLU A 155 2.41 2.98 -7.21
N SER A 156 1.70 3.39 -8.26
CA SER A 156 1.65 4.76 -8.78
C SER A 156 0.82 5.74 -7.93
N GLU A 157 0.02 5.24 -6.98
CA GLU A 157 -1.00 6.00 -6.25
C GLU A 157 -0.64 6.23 -4.77
N GLY A 158 0.48 5.68 -4.28
CA GLY A 158 1.03 5.93 -2.96
C GLY A 158 2.04 4.87 -2.54
N LYS A 159 2.78 5.13 -1.46
CA LYS A 159 3.80 4.21 -0.94
C LYS A 159 3.95 4.30 0.57
N TRP A 160 4.29 3.17 1.18
CA TRP A 160 4.74 3.11 2.56
C TRP A 160 6.18 3.61 2.67
N VAL A 161 6.39 4.62 3.51
CA VAL A 161 7.70 5.23 3.75
C VAL A 161 8.12 4.95 5.19
N PRO A 162 9.34 4.46 5.43
CA PRO A 162 9.82 4.20 6.78
C PRO A 162 10.05 5.49 7.56
N HIS A 163 9.63 5.48 8.83
CA HIS A 163 9.92 6.53 9.78
C HIS A 163 10.91 6.00 10.83
N SER A 164 12.11 6.57 10.85
CA SER A 164 13.17 6.19 11.79
C SER A 164 13.03 6.87 13.14
N PHE A 165 13.68 6.32 14.16
CA PHE A 165 13.86 7.01 15.43
C PHE A 165 14.68 8.30 15.25
N THR A 166 14.32 9.33 16.02
CA THR A 166 15.11 10.56 16.13
C THR A 166 16.41 10.30 16.91
N PHE A 167 17.43 11.16 16.74
CA PHE A 167 18.67 11.07 17.53
C PHE A 167 18.39 11.09 19.04
N ARG A 168 17.46 11.94 19.49
CA ARG A 168 17.08 12.03 20.90
C ARG A 168 16.42 10.76 21.41
N GLU A 169 15.57 10.11 20.61
CA GLU A 169 15.00 8.79 20.96
C GLU A 169 16.08 7.69 21.04
N LEU A 170 17.18 7.83 20.29
CA LEU A 170 18.36 6.97 20.40
C LEU A 170 19.33 7.39 21.52
N GLY A 171 18.98 8.38 22.34
CA GLY A 171 19.79 8.86 23.45
C GLY A 171 20.93 9.81 23.04
N ILE A 172 20.91 10.30 21.81
CA ILE A 172 21.89 11.25 21.27
C ILE A 172 21.28 12.66 21.30
N ASP A 173 21.80 13.52 22.17
CA ASP A 173 21.30 14.90 22.29
C ASP A 173 21.88 15.81 21.19
N VAL A 174 21.34 15.66 19.99
CA VAL A 174 21.64 16.50 18.83
C VAL A 174 20.34 17.07 18.30
N ASN A 175 20.32 18.39 18.12
CA ASN A 175 19.20 19.09 17.50
C ASN A 175 19.39 19.08 15.98
N TYR A 176 19.03 17.95 15.35
CA TYR A 176 19.02 17.81 13.90
C TYR A 176 17.59 17.85 13.40
N GLU A 177 17.19 18.99 12.85
CA GLU A 177 15.95 19.11 12.09
C GLU A 177 16.30 18.77 10.64
N SER A 178 15.90 17.58 10.20
CA SER A 178 15.94 17.26 8.78
C SER A 178 14.92 18.13 8.06
N ASP A 179 15.32 18.82 6.99
CA ASP A 179 14.44 19.44 6.00
C ASP A 179 13.68 18.37 5.21
N ASN A 180 12.89 17.55 5.92
CA ASN A 180 12.01 16.57 5.33
C ASN A 180 10.86 17.35 4.71
N LEU A 181 11.05 17.83 3.49
CA LEU A 181 9.99 18.39 2.68
C LEU A 181 9.70 17.44 1.53
N ILE A 182 8.43 17.26 1.21
CA ILE A 182 7.99 16.44 0.08
C ILE A 182 7.66 17.31 -1.13
N PRO A 183 7.91 16.83 -2.36
CA PRO A 183 7.52 17.55 -3.57
C PRO A 183 5.99 17.51 -3.77
N SER A 184 5.44 18.63 -4.24
CA SER A 184 4.01 18.82 -4.56
C SER A 184 3.85 19.78 -5.75
N ASP A 185 2.61 19.97 -6.23
CA ASP A 185 2.29 20.93 -7.29
C ASP A 185 2.58 22.39 -6.89
N ILE A 186 2.63 22.72 -5.60
CA ILE A 186 2.99 24.06 -5.09
C ILE A 186 4.44 24.16 -4.59
N GLY A 187 5.29 23.23 -5.02
CA GLY A 187 6.69 23.14 -4.59
C GLY A 187 6.87 22.22 -3.38
N LYS A 188 7.83 22.56 -2.51
CA LYS A 188 8.15 21.76 -1.32
C LYS A 188 7.18 22.06 -0.18
N ILE A 189 6.63 21.02 0.45
CA ILE A 189 5.68 21.13 1.57
C ILE A 189 6.07 20.18 2.71
N PRO A 190 5.52 20.39 3.93
CA PRO A 190 5.72 19.47 5.05
C PRO A 190 5.31 18.02 4.76
N PRO A 191 5.90 17.02 5.44
CA PRO A 191 5.63 15.59 5.17
C PRO A 191 4.22 15.12 5.48
N ASP A 192 3.51 15.84 6.33
CA ASP A 192 2.10 15.61 6.66
C ASP A 192 1.15 16.28 5.64
N GLY A 193 1.71 16.95 4.63
CA GLY A 193 0.99 17.68 3.60
C GLY A 193 0.60 19.10 3.99
N GLY A 194 0.65 19.46 5.28
CA GLY A 194 0.26 20.77 5.80
C GLY A 194 -1.09 21.28 5.28
N ASP A 195 -1.18 22.60 5.07
CA ASP A 195 -2.38 23.25 4.54
C ASP A 195 -2.72 22.82 3.11
N PHE A 196 -1.72 22.37 2.33
CA PHE A 196 -1.94 21.93 0.96
C PHE A 196 -2.77 20.65 0.89
N LEU A 197 -2.57 19.70 1.80
CA LEU A 197 -3.42 18.52 1.87
C LEU A 197 -4.88 18.88 2.15
N ASN A 198 -5.13 19.82 3.08
CA ASN A 198 -6.47 20.28 3.39
C ASN A 198 -7.14 20.96 2.18
N PHE A 199 -6.39 21.80 1.47
CA PHE A 199 -6.83 22.39 0.22
C PHE A 199 -7.18 21.32 -0.83
N LEU A 200 -6.28 20.34 -1.06
CA LEU A 200 -6.50 19.27 -2.02
C LEU A 200 -7.75 18.46 -1.69
N ILE A 201 -7.97 18.09 -0.43
CA ILE A 201 -9.16 17.36 0.00
C ILE A 201 -10.42 18.17 -0.29
N ALA A 202 -10.44 19.46 0.07
CA ALA A 202 -11.60 20.31 -0.16
C ALA A 202 -11.89 20.55 -1.65
N PHE A 203 -10.85 20.82 -2.44
CA PHE A 203 -10.92 20.99 -3.88
C PHE A 203 -11.40 19.72 -4.59
N ARG A 204 -10.82 18.57 -4.25
CA ARG A 204 -11.20 17.27 -4.83
C ARG A 204 -12.58 16.82 -4.40
N ALA A 205 -13.02 17.15 -3.17
CA ALA A 205 -14.39 16.86 -2.73
C ALA A 205 -15.43 17.57 -3.59
N ILE A 206 -15.15 18.80 -4.04
CA ILE A 206 -16.01 19.52 -5.00
C ILE A 206 -15.93 18.87 -6.37
N LEU A 207 -14.73 18.58 -6.88
CA LEU A 207 -14.54 17.95 -8.19
C LEU A 207 -15.23 16.60 -8.33
N GLU A 208 -15.14 15.76 -7.29
CA GLU A 208 -15.66 14.39 -7.27
C GLU A 208 -17.14 14.31 -6.83
N ALA A 209 -17.75 15.44 -6.45
CA ALA A 209 -19.13 15.49 -6.01
C ALA A 209 -20.11 15.03 -7.11
N ASP A 210 -21.20 14.40 -6.70
CA ASP A 210 -22.29 13.99 -7.59
C ASP A 210 -23.22 15.17 -7.93
N HIS A 211 -22.65 16.16 -8.61
CA HIS A 211 -23.33 17.38 -9.05
C HIS A 211 -23.01 17.71 -10.51
N SER A 212 -23.84 18.56 -11.12
CA SER A 212 -23.62 19.06 -12.48
C SER A 212 -22.25 19.74 -12.60
N MET A 213 -21.65 19.68 -13.79
CA MET A 213 -20.36 20.30 -14.07
C MET A 213 -20.35 21.81 -13.75
N ASP A 214 -21.40 22.54 -14.12
CA ASP A 214 -21.52 23.98 -13.86
C ASP A 214 -21.48 24.31 -12.37
N TYR A 215 -22.19 23.51 -11.56
CA TYR A 215 -22.18 23.66 -10.10
C TYR A 215 -20.77 23.40 -9.53
N ARG A 216 -20.09 22.34 -9.97
CA ARG A 216 -18.72 22.05 -9.53
C ARG A 216 -17.73 23.14 -9.94
N ILE A 217 -17.83 23.65 -11.17
CA ILE A 217 -17.00 24.77 -11.66
C ILE A 217 -17.24 26.03 -10.83
N MET A 218 -18.50 26.36 -10.53
CA MET A 218 -18.85 27.50 -9.68
C MET A 218 -18.22 27.37 -8.29
N GLU A 219 -18.42 26.23 -7.62
CA GLU A 219 -17.86 25.96 -6.28
C GLU A 219 -16.31 25.95 -6.29
N ILE A 220 -15.69 25.48 -7.38
CA ILE A 220 -14.23 25.56 -7.56
C ILE A 220 -13.78 27.02 -7.63
N ARG A 221 -14.48 27.88 -8.35
CA ARG A 221 -14.13 29.32 -8.39
C ARG A 221 -14.26 29.94 -7.00
N GLU A 222 -15.32 29.60 -6.27
CA GLU A 222 -15.50 30.07 -4.90
C GLU A 222 -14.40 29.58 -3.96
N ILE A 223 -13.96 28.31 -4.05
CA ILE A 223 -12.87 27.81 -3.19
C ILE A 223 -11.52 28.45 -3.51
N LEU A 224 -11.22 28.72 -4.79
CA LEU A 224 -9.97 29.36 -5.22
C LEU A 224 -9.86 30.82 -4.74
N LEU A 225 -10.99 31.47 -4.46
CA LEU A 225 -11.04 32.86 -3.97
C LEU A 225 -11.00 32.95 -2.43
N ARG A 226 -11.02 31.82 -1.71
CA ARG A 226 -11.07 31.85 -0.24
C ARG A 226 -9.76 32.38 0.36
N PRO A 227 -9.81 33.32 1.32
CA PRO A 227 -8.61 33.92 1.91
C PRO A 227 -7.60 32.91 2.47
N GLU A 228 -8.08 31.81 3.06
CA GLU A 228 -7.22 30.76 3.62
C GLU A 228 -6.39 30.01 2.55
N TRP A 229 -6.79 30.05 1.28
CA TRP A 229 -6.14 29.33 0.19
C TRP A 229 -5.37 30.22 -0.78
N LEU A 230 -5.37 31.54 -0.60
CA LEU A 230 -4.73 32.46 -1.54
C LEU A 230 -3.24 32.19 -1.74
N ASP A 231 -2.48 31.89 -0.68
CA ASP A 231 -1.04 31.54 -0.79
C ASP A 231 -0.85 30.27 -1.64
N ILE A 232 -1.70 29.27 -1.45
CA ILE A 232 -1.65 28.01 -2.20
C ILE A 232 -1.95 28.27 -3.67
N VAL A 233 -3.00 29.04 -3.97
CA VAL A 233 -3.41 29.37 -5.35
C VAL A 233 -2.33 30.21 -6.04
N GLU A 234 -1.72 31.17 -5.35
CA GLU A 234 -0.59 31.94 -5.88
C GLU A 234 0.60 31.04 -6.21
N ARG A 235 0.91 30.07 -5.33
CA ARG A 235 2.02 29.12 -5.52
C ARG A 235 1.76 28.08 -6.61
N LEU A 236 0.51 27.78 -6.94
CA LEU A 236 0.17 26.95 -8.12
C LEU A 236 0.62 27.64 -9.42
N GLY A 237 0.62 28.98 -9.46
CA GLY A 237 1.09 29.76 -10.61
C GLY A 237 0.24 29.59 -11.87
N GLN A 238 -1.01 29.15 -11.72
CA GLN A 238 -1.97 28.91 -12.80
C GLN A 238 -3.19 29.83 -12.63
N SER A 239 -3.84 30.19 -13.73
CA SER A 239 -5.13 30.89 -13.64
C SER A 239 -6.25 29.93 -13.23
N ASP A 240 -7.32 30.45 -12.65
CA ASP A 240 -8.51 29.64 -12.29
C ASP A 240 -9.03 28.85 -13.49
N ASP A 241 -9.07 29.46 -14.68
CA ASP A 241 -9.51 28.81 -15.90
C ASP A 241 -8.55 27.69 -16.35
N ASP A 242 -7.24 27.83 -16.11
CA ASP A 242 -6.26 26.76 -16.40
C ASP A 242 -6.40 25.58 -15.42
N ILE A 243 -6.70 25.86 -14.15
CA ILE A 243 -6.99 24.82 -13.14
C ILE A 243 -8.29 24.09 -13.52
N ILE A 244 -9.33 24.83 -13.86
CA ILE A 244 -10.63 24.26 -14.27
C ILE A 244 -10.48 23.45 -15.56
N ASP A 245 -9.75 23.94 -16.56
CA ASP A 245 -9.59 23.27 -17.85
C ASP A 245 -8.80 21.95 -17.76
N GLN A 246 -8.07 21.68 -16.66
CA GLN A 246 -7.45 20.36 -16.42
C GLN A 246 -8.49 19.27 -16.19
N PHE A 247 -9.64 19.61 -15.60
CA PHE A 247 -10.70 18.65 -15.23
C PHE A 247 -11.93 18.79 -16.11
N PHE A 248 -12.24 20.01 -16.54
CA PHE A 248 -13.42 20.37 -17.31
C PHE A 248 -13.07 21.14 -18.60
N PRO A 249 -12.19 20.63 -19.47
CA PRO A 249 -11.77 21.38 -20.66
C PRO A 249 -12.95 21.68 -21.56
N GLN A 250 -12.94 22.88 -22.16
CA GLN A 250 -13.83 23.17 -23.28
C GLN A 250 -13.60 22.18 -24.41
N PHE A 251 -14.68 21.58 -24.94
CA PHE A 251 -14.63 20.56 -25.97
C PHE A 251 -13.73 20.97 -27.14
N LEU A 252 -13.92 22.19 -27.65
CA LEU A 252 -13.16 22.73 -28.78
C LEU A 252 -11.65 22.82 -28.51
N LYS A 253 -11.23 23.08 -27.27
CA LYS A 253 -9.80 23.12 -26.88
C LYS A 253 -9.17 21.72 -26.89
N THR A 254 -9.97 20.66 -26.84
CA THR A 254 -9.48 19.27 -26.90
C THR A 254 -9.23 18.78 -28.32
N ILE A 255 -9.61 19.55 -29.35
CA ILE A 255 -9.48 19.15 -30.75
C ILE A 255 -8.05 19.41 -31.22
N PRO A 256 -7.30 18.38 -31.66
CA PRO A 256 -5.92 18.54 -32.09
C PRO A 256 -5.78 19.53 -33.25
N LYS A 257 -4.83 20.46 -33.13
CA LYS A 257 -4.48 21.48 -34.14
C LYS A 257 -5.59 22.50 -34.44
N LEU A 258 -6.66 22.56 -33.65
CA LEU A 258 -7.66 23.61 -33.78
C LEU A 258 -7.12 24.92 -33.17
N GLY A 259 -6.92 25.93 -34.00
CA GLY A 259 -6.36 27.22 -33.58
C GLY A 259 -7.38 28.08 -32.84
N ARG A 260 -6.89 29.03 -32.02
CA ARG A 260 -7.73 29.97 -31.26
C ARG A 260 -8.74 30.72 -32.12
N GLU A 261 -8.34 31.23 -33.28
CA GLU A 261 -9.26 31.93 -34.20
C GLU A 261 -10.41 31.03 -34.65
N SER A 262 -10.14 29.75 -34.95
CA SER A 262 -11.16 28.78 -35.35
C SER A 262 -12.10 28.45 -34.19
N ILE A 263 -11.57 28.29 -32.97
CA ILE A 263 -12.38 28.10 -31.76
C ILE A 263 -13.33 29.28 -31.57
N GLU A 264 -12.84 30.51 -31.63
CA GLU A 264 -13.67 31.71 -31.49
C GLU A 264 -14.73 31.81 -32.60
N SER A 265 -14.38 31.49 -33.84
CA SER A 265 -15.33 31.43 -34.95
C SER A 265 -16.43 30.37 -34.75
N MET A 266 -16.07 29.19 -34.25
CA MET A 266 -17.04 28.13 -33.92
C MET A 266 -17.97 28.55 -32.79
N LEU A 267 -17.44 29.13 -31.72
CA LEU A 267 -18.24 29.64 -30.60
C LEU A 267 -19.22 30.74 -31.04
N ARG A 268 -18.78 31.70 -31.87
CA ARG A 268 -19.67 32.74 -32.44
C ARG A 268 -20.79 32.15 -33.30
N ALA A 269 -20.56 31.01 -33.93
CA ALA A 269 -21.55 30.29 -34.74
C ALA A 269 -22.45 29.36 -33.91
N GLY A 270 -22.30 29.33 -32.57
CA GLY A 270 -23.04 28.42 -31.69
C GLY A 270 -22.57 26.97 -31.74
N LEU A 271 -21.43 26.69 -32.39
CA LEU A 271 -20.86 25.35 -32.53
C LEU A 271 -19.93 25.04 -31.35
N SER A 272 -20.50 24.88 -30.16
CA SER A 272 -19.74 24.72 -28.91
C SER A 272 -19.67 23.29 -28.39
N SER A 273 -20.63 22.42 -28.73
CA SER A 273 -20.73 21.05 -28.21
C SER A 273 -20.61 19.97 -29.29
N PRO A 274 -20.19 18.75 -28.93
CA PRO A 274 -20.06 17.63 -29.87
C PRO A 274 -21.31 17.40 -30.73
N ALA A 275 -22.50 17.41 -30.12
CA ALA A 275 -23.77 17.14 -30.80
C ALA A 275 -24.11 18.23 -31.83
N VAL A 276 -23.98 19.50 -31.45
CA VAL A 276 -24.27 20.62 -32.36
C VAL A 276 -23.30 20.65 -33.54
N ILE A 277 -22.03 20.37 -33.28
CA ILE A 277 -21.00 20.30 -34.33
C ILE A 277 -21.25 19.11 -35.25
N GLU A 278 -21.68 17.97 -34.71
CA GLU A 278 -21.97 16.78 -35.51
C GLU A 278 -23.11 17.03 -36.53
N GLU A 279 -24.15 17.75 -36.13
CA GLU A 279 -25.28 18.11 -37.00
C GLU A 279 -24.93 19.17 -38.06
N ALA A 280 -23.91 19.99 -37.82
CA ALA A 280 -23.49 21.03 -38.75
C ALA A 280 -22.96 20.40 -40.06
N PRO A 281 -23.40 20.83 -41.26
CA PRO A 281 -22.86 20.32 -42.51
C PRO A 281 -21.36 20.65 -42.69
N ASP A 282 -20.60 19.76 -43.33
CA ASP A 282 -19.16 19.95 -43.58
C ASP A 282 -18.84 21.27 -44.29
N HIS A 283 -19.68 21.69 -45.23
CA HIS A 283 -19.48 22.94 -45.94
C HIS A 283 -19.54 24.17 -45.02
N ILE A 284 -20.35 24.13 -43.95
CA ILE A 284 -20.41 25.20 -42.94
C ILE A 284 -19.11 25.24 -42.16
N LEU A 285 -18.62 24.10 -41.69
CA LEU A 285 -17.35 24.01 -40.94
C LEU A 285 -16.16 24.47 -41.79
N LEU A 286 -16.14 24.13 -43.08
CA LEU A 286 -15.08 24.54 -44.01
C LEU A 286 -15.07 26.04 -44.34
N THR A 287 -16.18 26.76 -44.11
CA THR A 287 -16.15 28.24 -44.25
C THR A 287 -15.40 28.92 -43.10
N MET A 288 -15.12 28.21 -42.00
CA MET A 288 -14.48 28.78 -40.83
C MET A 288 -12.98 28.97 -41.07
N LYS A 289 -12.50 30.18 -40.75
CA LYS A 289 -11.08 30.52 -40.88
C LYS A 289 -10.24 29.52 -40.08
N GLY A 290 -9.27 28.90 -40.75
CA GLY A 290 -8.38 27.91 -40.15
C GLY A 290 -8.91 26.47 -40.12
N VAL A 291 -10.13 26.20 -40.61
CA VAL A 291 -10.68 24.84 -40.70
C VAL A 291 -10.54 24.30 -42.12
N GLY A 292 -9.47 23.53 -42.36
CA GLY A 292 -9.28 22.77 -43.60
C GLY A 292 -9.74 21.31 -43.50
N PRO A 293 -9.66 20.52 -44.59
CA PRO A 293 -10.09 19.11 -44.60
C PRO A 293 -9.42 18.23 -43.54
N SER A 294 -8.17 18.51 -43.19
CA SER A 294 -7.49 17.77 -42.12
C SER A 294 -8.03 18.07 -40.74
N ILE A 295 -8.33 19.34 -40.45
CA ILE A 295 -8.86 19.77 -39.15
C ILE A 295 -10.32 19.33 -39.03
N LEU A 296 -11.10 19.42 -40.12
CA LEU A 296 -12.45 18.88 -40.18
C LEU A 296 -12.49 17.39 -39.80
N ARG A 297 -11.56 16.57 -40.32
CA ARG A 297 -11.44 15.16 -39.92
C ARG A 297 -11.16 15.00 -38.42
N SER A 298 -10.26 15.81 -37.85
CA SER A 298 -10.00 15.81 -36.40
C SER A 298 -11.23 16.20 -35.59
N ILE A 299 -11.98 17.21 -36.04
CA ILE A 299 -13.23 17.65 -35.39
C ILE A 299 -14.23 16.50 -35.39
N ARG A 300 -14.51 15.89 -36.54
CA ARG A 300 -15.46 14.77 -36.67
C ARG A 300 -15.04 13.56 -35.85
N ALA A 301 -13.76 13.19 -35.90
CA ALA A 301 -13.23 12.10 -35.09
C ALA A 301 -13.44 12.38 -33.59
N ARG A 302 -13.07 13.59 -33.13
CA ARG A 302 -13.25 13.95 -31.72
C ARG A 302 -14.72 13.98 -31.31
N CYS A 303 -15.65 14.48 -32.14
CA CYS A 303 -17.09 14.39 -31.88
C CYS A 303 -17.58 12.95 -31.72
N SER A 304 -17.03 12.00 -32.48
CA SER A 304 -17.42 10.59 -32.43
C SER A 304 -16.86 9.83 -31.22
N GLU A 305 -15.70 10.26 -30.70
CA GLU A 305 -15.09 9.70 -29.47
C GLU A 305 -15.90 10.04 -28.22
N ILE A 306 -16.52 11.23 -28.18
CA ILE A 306 -17.33 11.66 -27.04
C ILE A 306 -18.71 11.03 -27.13
N THR A 307 -19.00 10.09 -26.23
CA THR A 307 -20.24 9.31 -26.21
C THR A 307 -21.20 9.73 -25.09
N VAL A 308 -20.71 10.45 -24.08
CA VAL A 308 -21.46 10.91 -22.90
C VAL A 308 -21.55 12.44 -22.92
N ASP A 309 -22.67 13.00 -22.45
CA ASP A 309 -22.89 14.44 -22.28
C ASP A 309 -22.58 15.30 -23.51
N ARG A 310 -22.86 14.77 -24.71
CA ARG A 310 -22.52 15.35 -26.01
C ARG A 310 -23.12 16.73 -26.29
N HIS A 311 -24.08 17.17 -25.48
CA HIS A 311 -24.73 18.48 -25.59
C HIS A 311 -24.01 19.58 -24.80
N LEU A 312 -23.09 19.21 -23.91
CA LEU A 312 -22.30 20.15 -23.12
C LEU A 312 -21.11 20.68 -23.92
N ASP A 313 -20.71 21.92 -23.64
CA ASP A 313 -19.55 22.57 -24.27
C ASP A 313 -18.21 22.27 -23.58
N ARG A 314 -18.27 21.59 -22.41
CA ARG A 314 -17.14 21.10 -21.63
C ARG A 314 -17.25 19.59 -21.41
N LEU A 315 -16.11 18.96 -21.18
CA LEU A 315 -16.00 17.51 -20.92
C LEU A 315 -15.72 17.25 -19.44
N ASP A 316 -16.38 16.26 -18.83
CA ASP A 316 -16.03 15.81 -17.48
C ASP A 316 -14.89 14.78 -17.56
N LEU A 317 -13.67 15.20 -17.19
CA LEU A 317 -12.48 14.33 -17.15
C LEU A 317 -12.10 13.93 -15.71
N VAL A 318 -12.99 14.12 -14.73
CA VAL A 318 -12.70 13.80 -13.34
C VAL A 318 -12.71 12.28 -13.12
N GLU A 319 -11.55 11.73 -12.77
CA GLU A 319 -11.44 10.36 -12.26
C GLU A 319 -12.03 10.30 -10.83
N ARG A 320 -12.97 9.38 -10.62
CA ARG A 320 -13.63 9.08 -9.34
C ARG A 320 -13.18 7.70 -8.85
#